data_AF-A0A3M1CT94-F1
#
_entry.id   AF-A0A3M1CT94-F1
#
_cell.length_a   1.000
_cell.length_b   1.000
_cell.length_c   1.000
_cell.angle_alpha   90.00
_cell.angle_beta   90.00
_cell.angle_gamma   90.00
#
_symmetry.space_group_name_H-M   'P 1'
#
loop_
_entity.id
_entity.type
_entity.pdbx_description
1 polymer ?
#
loop_
_entity_poly.entity_id
_entity_poly.type
_entity_poly.pdbx_seq_one_letter_code
_entity_poly.pdbx_strand_id
1 'polypeptide(L)'
;VHVNNGSFYVLTDRNGDGAWESPHPLQLIGSTNTGLLFGNTIWHAGNDGAGSGLDADKLDGLEGSQFLRNDINLNVITAVSPSIHFNDTEAGYERRSYIGRWRNTFLIQERDSAGNYVRTPFIIEDGPTTQLRGKADGTWTISNNVIWHAGNDGAGSGLDADKLDGLESTQFLRADVNDTCSGVVTFTASNGVTLQHASGPLRFTGFGAGTGGTVWIHGQDGAGDDIFWMVRNAPSNYTVNFNGALQVSGSTVWHAGNDGPGSGLDADKLDGLDSSQFLRSDVDDTFTGILTIKKGAVGYLTLQATNGTRTGWINWYYPDNSRACYIGYADQMAKVVNWWFDSGNLRIDGVSGSGHVGFGVAPSTSYRISVAGQI
;
A
#
# COMPACT_ATOMS: atom_id res chain seq x y z
N VAL A 1 2.49 -89.17 -81.50
CA VAL A 1 1.31 -89.35 -80.62
C VAL A 1 0.90 -90.81 -80.68
N HIS A 2 1.06 -91.57 -79.60
CA HIS A 2 0.52 -92.92 -79.48
C HIS A 2 -0.83 -92.83 -78.75
N VAL A 3 -1.91 -93.29 -79.38
CA VAL A 3 -3.27 -93.24 -78.81
C VAL A 3 -3.66 -94.64 -78.40
N ASN A 4 -3.86 -94.86 -77.10
CA ASN A 4 -4.50 -96.06 -76.57
C ASN A 4 -5.65 -95.64 -75.66
N ASN A 5 -6.87 -96.07 -76.00
CA ASN A 5 -8.07 -95.97 -75.17
C ASN A 5 -8.48 -94.56 -74.68
N GLY A 6 -8.34 -93.54 -75.53
CA GLY A 6 -8.90 -92.20 -75.28
C GLY A 6 -8.10 -91.31 -74.33
N SER A 7 -6.93 -91.74 -73.86
CA SER A 7 -6.02 -90.90 -73.07
C SER A 7 -4.77 -90.55 -73.87
N PHE A 8 -4.37 -89.27 -73.86
CA PHE A 8 -3.11 -88.84 -74.47
C PHE A 8 -1.98 -89.06 -73.47
N TYR A 9 -0.92 -89.75 -73.87
CA TYR A 9 0.27 -89.93 -73.05
C TYR A 9 1.42 -89.14 -73.64
N VAL A 10 2.14 -88.43 -72.77
CA VAL A 10 3.41 -87.79 -73.10
C VAL A 10 4.52 -88.74 -72.71
N LEU A 11 5.34 -89.05 -73.72
CA LEU A 11 6.59 -89.77 -73.55
C LEU A 11 7.68 -88.72 -73.37
N THR A 12 8.46 -88.87 -72.31
CA THR A 12 9.66 -88.06 -72.11
C THR A 12 10.89 -88.90 -72.39
N ASP A 13 11.98 -88.21 -72.70
CA ASP A 13 13.35 -88.71 -72.60
C ASP A 13 14.10 -87.71 -71.69
N ARG A 14 13.82 -87.76 -70.38
CA ARG A 14 14.44 -86.90 -69.36
C ARG A 14 15.90 -87.28 -69.13
N ASN A 15 16.28 -88.54 -69.35
CA ASN A 15 17.64 -89.02 -69.18
C ASN A 15 18.50 -88.97 -70.46
N GLY A 16 17.90 -88.70 -71.62
CA GLY A 16 18.57 -88.46 -72.91
C GLY A 16 19.13 -89.73 -73.57
N ASP A 17 18.61 -90.92 -73.22
CA ASP A 17 19.14 -92.21 -73.66
C ASP A 17 18.50 -92.74 -74.97
N GLY A 18 17.54 -91.99 -75.53
CA GLY A 18 16.83 -92.35 -76.75
C GLY A 18 15.77 -93.43 -76.56
N ALA A 19 15.57 -93.93 -75.34
CA ALA A 19 14.44 -94.76 -74.96
C ALA A 19 13.37 -93.91 -74.26
N TRP A 20 12.13 -94.04 -74.71
CA TRP A 20 11.01 -93.33 -74.09
C TRP A 20 10.74 -93.87 -72.68
N GLU A 21 10.67 -92.99 -71.68
CA GLU A 21 10.35 -93.35 -70.31
C GLU A 21 8.86 -93.67 -70.13
N SER A 22 8.48 -94.20 -68.96
CA SER A 22 7.10 -94.58 -68.61
C SER A 22 6.07 -93.55 -69.11
N PRO A 23 5.01 -93.97 -69.83
CA PRO A 23 4.01 -93.04 -70.34
C PRO A 23 3.34 -92.26 -69.22
N HIS A 24 3.39 -90.93 -69.26
CA HIS A 24 2.67 -90.09 -68.31
C HIS A 24 1.39 -89.58 -68.96
N PRO A 25 0.23 -89.71 -68.29
CA PRO A 25 -1.02 -89.21 -68.85
C PRO A 25 -0.99 -87.68 -68.91
N LEU A 26 -1.28 -87.12 -70.08
CA LEU A 26 -1.77 -85.75 -70.23
C LEU A 26 -3.28 -85.80 -69.97
N GLN A 27 -3.70 -85.32 -68.82
CA GLN A 27 -5.11 -85.29 -68.46
C GLN A 27 -5.69 -83.92 -68.79
N LEU A 28 -6.73 -83.90 -69.62
CA LEU A 28 -7.50 -82.70 -69.92
C LEU A 28 -8.84 -82.81 -69.20
N ILE A 29 -9.04 -82.00 -68.15
CA ILE A 29 -10.24 -81.99 -67.34
C ILE A 29 -11.17 -80.90 -67.90
N GLY A 30 -12.16 -81.32 -68.69
CA GLY A 30 -13.08 -80.38 -69.35
C GLY A 30 -14.00 -79.60 -68.40
N SER A 31 -14.30 -80.14 -67.22
CA SER A 31 -15.17 -79.45 -66.23
C SER A 31 -14.50 -78.25 -65.57
N THR A 32 -13.17 -78.20 -65.56
CA THR A 32 -12.38 -77.11 -64.96
C THR A 32 -11.45 -76.44 -65.97
N ASN A 33 -11.54 -76.81 -67.25
CA ASN A 33 -10.61 -76.41 -68.32
C ASN A 33 -9.14 -76.57 -67.92
N THR A 34 -8.80 -77.60 -67.15
CA THR A 34 -7.44 -77.78 -66.59
C THR A 34 -6.70 -78.89 -67.33
N GLY A 35 -5.50 -78.58 -67.84
CA GLY A 35 -4.55 -79.59 -68.29
C GLY A 35 -3.59 -79.97 -67.17
N LEU A 36 -3.35 -81.27 -66.97
CA LEU A 36 -2.36 -81.79 -66.03
C LEU A 36 -1.29 -82.56 -66.80
N LEU A 37 -0.02 -82.25 -66.53
CA LEU A 37 1.13 -82.99 -67.02
C LEU A 37 2.04 -83.33 -65.84
N PHE A 38 2.38 -84.62 -65.70
CA PHE A 38 3.09 -85.14 -64.52
C PHE A 38 2.39 -84.83 -63.18
N GLY A 39 1.05 -84.71 -63.20
CA GLY A 39 0.25 -84.35 -62.01
C GLY A 39 0.25 -82.86 -61.65
N ASN A 40 0.99 -82.02 -62.37
CA ASN A 40 1.00 -80.57 -62.18
C ASN A 40 0.10 -79.88 -63.21
N THR A 41 -0.57 -78.81 -62.79
CA THR A 41 -1.37 -77.96 -63.67
C THR A 41 -0.46 -77.29 -64.70
N ILE A 42 -0.80 -77.47 -65.97
CA ILE A 42 -0.11 -76.83 -67.09
C ILE A 42 -0.60 -75.38 -67.17
N TRP A 43 0.34 -74.44 -67.24
CA TRP A 43 0.01 -73.05 -67.51
C TRP A 43 -0.49 -72.88 -68.96
N HIS A 44 -1.57 -72.12 -69.13
CA HIS A 44 -2.11 -71.71 -70.41
C HIS A 44 -2.80 -70.35 -70.27
N ALA A 45 -2.98 -69.59 -71.36
CA ALA A 45 -3.60 -68.27 -71.30
C ALA A 45 -4.98 -68.24 -70.60
N GLY A 46 -5.75 -69.33 -70.69
CA GLY A 46 -7.04 -69.46 -69.99
C GLY A 46 -6.96 -69.65 -68.46
N ASN A 47 -5.79 -69.88 -67.86
CA ASN A 47 -5.56 -69.96 -66.41
C ASN A 47 -4.49 -68.96 -65.94
N ASP A 48 -4.20 -67.94 -66.77
CA ASP A 48 -3.29 -66.84 -66.49
C ASP A 48 -4.07 -65.68 -65.86
N GLY A 49 -4.41 -65.82 -64.58
CA GLY A 49 -5.15 -64.79 -63.84
C GLY A 49 -5.67 -65.22 -62.48
N ALA A 50 -6.08 -64.21 -61.71
CA ALA A 50 -6.39 -64.33 -60.28
C ALA A 50 -7.31 -65.51 -59.93
N GLY A 51 -6.85 -66.35 -58.98
CA GLY A 51 -7.60 -67.49 -58.48
C GLY A 51 -7.31 -68.81 -59.21
N SER A 52 -6.28 -68.84 -60.07
CA SER A 52 -5.80 -70.05 -60.75
C SER A 52 -5.14 -71.05 -59.80
N GLY A 53 -4.66 -70.58 -58.64
CA GLY A 53 -3.87 -71.36 -57.70
C GLY A 53 -2.41 -71.58 -58.14
N LEU A 54 -2.01 -71.04 -59.30
CA LEU A 54 -0.63 -70.96 -59.75
C LEU A 54 0.07 -69.76 -59.10
N ASP A 55 1.40 -69.84 -58.93
CA ASP A 55 2.21 -68.73 -58.38
C ASP A 55 2.22 -67.49 -59.30
N ALA A 56 1.67 -67.59 -60.51
CA ALA A 56 1.43 -66.45 -61.40
C ALA A 56 0.51 -65.38 -60.78
N ASP A 57 -0.32 -65.76 -59.80
CA ASP A 57 -1.21 -64.84 -59.06
C ASP A 57 -0.53 -64.17 -57.87
N LYS A 58 0.71 -64.54 -57.58
CA LYS A 58 1.48 -64.04 -56.45
C LYS A 58 2.70 -63.28 -56.94
N LEU A 59 3.01 -62.17 -56.29
CA LEU A 59 4.29 -61.50 -56.44
C LEU A 59 5.14 -61.90 -55.24
N ASP A 60 6.24 -62.63 -55.49
CA ASP A 60 7.14 -63.15 -54.45
C ASP A 60 6.41 -63.95 -53.35
N GLY A 61 5.40 -64.73 -53.73
CA GLY A 61 4.59 -65.54 -52.82
C GLY A 61 3.51 -64.79 -52.04
N LEU A 62 3.36 -63.48 -52.27
CA LEU A 62 2.32 -62.63 -51.68
C LEU A 62 1.18 -62.36 -52.66
N GLU A 63 -0.05 -62.36 -52.16
CA GLU A 63 -1.22 -61.94 -52.92
C GLU A 63 -1.19 -60.42 -53.16
N GLY A 64 -1.74 -59.97 -54.30
CA GLY A 64 -1.89 -58.55 -54.61
C GLY A 64 -2.63 -57.75 -53.52
N SER A 65 -3.47 -58.42 -52.72
CA SER A 65 -4.19 -57.86 -51.56
C SER A 65 -3.27 -57.43 -50.41
N GLN A 66 -2.04 -57.93 -50.37
CA GLN A 66 -1.07 -57.67 -49.30
C GLN A 66 -0.18 -56.44 -49.58
N PHE A 67 -0.22 -55.90 -50.81
CA PHE A 67 0.60 -54.75 -51.19
C PHE A 67 -0.16 -53.43 -51.02
N LEU A 68 0.57 -52.41 -50.57
CA LEU A 68 0.08 -51.04 -50.55
C LEU A 68 0.03 -50.51 -51.99
N ARG A 69 -1.14 -50.06 -52.45
CA ARG A 69 -1.29 -49.46 -53.79
C ARG A 69 -1.26 -47.94 -53.71
N ASN A 70 -0.58 -47.29 -54.66
CA ASN A 70 -0.40 -45.82 -54.69
C ASN A 70 -1.44 -45.09 -55.57
N ASP A 71 -2.31 -45.83 -56.24
CA ASP A 71 -3.22 -45.35 -57.30
C ASP A 71 -4.66 -45.13 -56.81
N ILE A 72 -4.94 -45.48 -55.55
CA ILE A 72 -6.25 -45.30 -54.91
C ILE A 72 -6.08 -44.58 -53.57
N ASN A 73 -7.10 -43.80 -53.17
CA ASN A 73 -7.21 -43.27 -51.82
C ASN A 73 -7.41 -44.45 -50.85
N LEU A 74 -6.29 -44.98 -50.38
CA LEU A 74 -6.20 -46.26 -49.73
C LEU A 74 -6.54 -46.13 -48.24
N ASN A 75 -7.73 -46.55 -47.83
CA ASN A 75 -8.13 -46.64 -46.41
C ASN A 75 -7.76 -48.03 -45.85
N VAL A 76 -6.45 -48.36 -45.82
CA VAL A 76 -5.92 -49.73 -45.56
C VAL A 76 -5.54 -50.01 -44.09
N ILE A 77 -6.05 -49.22 -43.17
CA ILE A 77 -5.62 -49.29 -41.76
C ILE A 77 -6.81 -49.80 -40.92
N THR A 78 -7.35 -50.96 -41.31
CA THR A 78 -8.38 -51.74 -40.57
C THR A 78 -7.79 -52.96 -39.87
N ALA A 79 -6.46 -53.02 -39.70
CA ALA A 79 -5.83 -53.99 -38.81
C ALA A 79 -5.88 -53.50 -37.35
N VAL A 80 -5.69 -54.41 -36.39
CA VAL A 80 -5.45 -54.08 -34.99
C VAL A 80 -3.99 -53.62 -34.90
N SER A 81 -3.74 -52.33 -34.64
CA SER A 81 -2.41 -51.66 -34.57
C SER A 81 -1.60 -51.49 -35.89
N PRO A 82 -2.15 -50.84 -36.92
CA PRO A 82 -1.39 -50.45 -38.10
C PRO A 82 -0.53 -49.21 -37.79
N SER A 83 0.77 -49.36 -37.96
CA SER A 83 1.72 -48.26 -37.92
C SER A 83 2.42 -48.09 -39.25
N ILE A 84 2.34 -46.89 -39.81
CA ILE A 84 3.20 -46.52 -40.94
C ILE A 84 4.55 -46.12 -40.34
N HIS A 85 5.61 -46.84 -40.71
CA HIS A 85 6.99 -46.51 -40.37
C HIS A 85 7.66 -45.88 -41.60
N PHE A 86 8.05 -44.61 -41.50
CA PHE A 86 8.99 -44.02 -42.46
C PHE A 86 10.40 -44.21 -41.89
N ASN A 87 11.16 -45.12 -42.49
CA ASN A 87 12.56 -45.38 -42.12
C ASN A 87 13.48 -44.67 -43.13
N ASP A 88 14.41 -43.86 -42.64
CA ASP A 88 15.57 -43.40 -43.40
C ASP A 88 16.84 -43.78 -42.62
N THR A 89 17.80 -44.38 -43.32
CA THR A 89 19.09 -44.81 -42.77
C THR A 89 20.16 -43.90 -43.34
N GLU A 90 20.47 -42.82 -42.62
CA GLU A 90 21.68 -42.04 -42.85
C GLU A 90 22.74 -42.51 -41.85
N ALA A 91 24.01 -42.52 -42.26
CA ALA A 91 25.12 -43.11 -41.52
C ALA A 91 25.11 -42.74 -40.02
N GLY A 92 24.71 -43.69 -39.16
CA GLY A 92 24.72 -43.56 -37.70
C GLY A 92 23.41 -43.12 -37.03
N TYR A 93 22.31 -42.90 -37.76
CA TYR A 93 21.01 -42.57 -37.18
C TYR A 93 19.86 -43.30 -37.87
N GLU A 94 19.00 -43.96 -37.08
CA GLU A 94 17.71 -44.46 -37.58
C GLU A 94 16.64 -43.40 -37.35
N ARG A 95 16.18 -42.75 -38.43
CA ARG A 95 15.00 -41.88 -38.37
C ARG A 95 13.77 -42.75 -38.53
N ARG A 96 12.88 -42.74 -37.53
CA ARG A 96 11.60 -43.47 -37.58
C ARG A 96 10.45 -42.52 -37.29
N SER A 97 9.64 -42.23 -38.31
CA SER A 97 8.38 -41.51 -38.11
C SER A 97 7.22 -42.49 -38.01
N TYR A 98 6.42 -42.39 -36.94
CA TYR A 98 5.31 -43.30 -36.65
C TYR A 98 3.97 -42.57 -36.82
N ILE A 99 3.10 -43.10 -37.69
CA ILE A 99 1.68 -42.72 -37.74
C ILE A 99 0.87 -43.98 -37.42
N GLY A 100 0.31 -44.07 -36.22
CA GLY A 100 -0.44 -45.25 -35.80
C GLY A 100 -1.34 -44.98 -34.60
N ARG A 101 -2.35 -45.83 -34.42
CA ARG A 101 -3.37 -45.67 -33.37
C ARG A 101 -3.05 -46.50 -32.14
N TRP A 102 -2.31 -45.90 -31.22
CA TRP A 102 -2.44 -46.12 -29.78
C TRP A 102 -2.58 -44.74 -29.15
N ARG A 103 -3.80 -44.39 -28.69
CA ARG A 103 -4.14 -43.09 -28.07
C ARG A 103 -3.83 -41.86 -28.94
N ASN A 104 -4.49 -41.67 -30.09
CA ASN A 104 -4.54 -40.41 -30.86
C ASN A 104 -3.24 -39.55 -30.89
N THR A 105 -2.05 -40.16 -31.02
CA THR A 105 -0.76 -39.46 -30.89
C THR A 105 -0.09 -39.35 -32.25
N PHE A 106 0.37 -38.15 -32.63
CA PHE A 106 1.32 -37.95 -33.72
C PHE A 106 2.73 -37.88 -33.11
N LEU A 107 3.63 -38.80 -33.47
CA LEU A 107 4.90 -39.03 -32.81
C LEU A 107 6.07 -39.02 -33.81
N ILE A 108 7.00 -38.07 -33.64
CA ILE A 108 8.27 -38.02 -34.37
C ILE A 108 9.39 -38.35 -33.37
N GLN A 109 10.10 -39.45 -33.58
CA GLN A 109 11.20 -39.91 -32.72
C GLN A 109 12.49 -40.11 -33.52
N GLU A 110 13.60 -39.61 -32.99
CA GLU A 110 14.95 -39.97 -33.45
C GLU A 110 15.60 -40.92 -32.44
N ARG A 111 16.17 -42.04 -32.90
CA ARG A 111 16.94 -42.98 -32.07
C ARG A 111 18.41 -43.01 -32.50
N ASP A 112 19.31 -43.26 -31.55
CA ASP A 112 20.71 -43.55 -31.85
C ASP A 112 20.86 -45.01 -32.33
N SER A 113 22.07 -45.34 -32.79
CA SER A 113 22.47 -46.69 -33.19
C SER A 113 22.34 -47.75 -32.10
N ALA A 114 22.17 -47.35 -30.84
CA ALA A 114 21.97 -48.24 -29.69
C ALA A 114 20.48 -48.39 -29.31
N GLY A 115 19.58 -47.71 -30.04
CA GLY A 115 18.14 -47.77 -29.81
C GLY A 115 17.63 -46.82 -28.72
N ASN A 116 18.48 -45.94 -28.17
CA ASN A 116 18.08 -44.92 -27.20
C ASN A 116 17.42 -43.74 -27.92
N TYR A 117 16.46 -43.08 -27.26
CA TYR A 117 15.81 -41.89 -27.78
C TYR A 117 16.74 -40.67 -27.68
N VAL A 118 16.98 -39.98 -28.81
CA VAL A 118 17.96 -38.88 -28.90
C VAL A 118 17.29 -37.54 -29.11
N ARG A 119 16.17 -37.48 -29.86
CA ARG A 119 15.36 -36.26 -30.07
C ARG A 119 13.88 -36.59 -30.24
N THR A 120 13.03 -35.78 -29.60
CA THR A 120 11.57 -35.86 -29.69
C THR A 120 10.98 -34.45 -29.85
N PRO A 121 10.84 -33.93 -31.08
CA PRO A 121 10.35 -32.57 -31.28
C PRO A 121 8.86 -32.38 -30.96
N PHE A 122 8.05 -33.45 -30.90
CA PHE A 122 6.61 -33.34 -30.61
C PHE A 122 6.02 -34.67 -30.11
N ILE A 123 5.42 -34.67 -28.92
CA ILE A 123 4.73 -35.81 -28.30
C ILE A 123 3.37 -35.32 -27.75
N ILE A 124 2.26 -35.95 -28.18
CA ILE A 124 0.95 -35.87 -27.51
C ILE A 124 0.67 -37.24 -26.86
N GLU A 125 1.40 -37.61 -25.81
CA GLU A 125 1.16 -38.87 -25.10
C GLU A 125 0.05 -38.73 -24.06
N ASP A 126 -0.76 -39.78 -23.87
CA ASP A 126 -1.64 -39.98 -22.72
C ASP A 126 -0.97 -40.96 -21.72
N GLY A 127 0.02 -40.44 -20.96
CA GLY A 127 0.79 -41.14 -19.91
C GLY A 127 1.53 -40.19 -18.92
N PRO A 128 1.99 -40.62 -17.74
CA PRO A 128 2.43 -39.74 -16.63
C PRO A 128 3.68 -38.87 -16.87
N THR A 129 4.31 -38.96 -18.04
CA THR A 129 5.48 -38.17 -18.46
C THR A 129 5.06 -36.93 -19.27
N THR A 130 5.97 -35.98 -19.46
CA THR A 130 5.78 -34.64 -20.06
C THR A 130 4.88 -34.62 -21.31
N GLN A 131 3.58 -34.38 -21.11
CA GLN A 131 2.60 -34.29 -22.20
C GLN A 131 2.43 -32.83 -22.64
N LEU A 132 2.57 -32.53 -23.93
CA LEU A 132 2.04 -31.30 -24.53
C LEU A 132 0.58 -31.55 -24.93
N ARG A 133 -0.39 -30.89 -24.28
CA ARG A 133 -1.82 -31.05 -24.58
C ARG A 133 -2.46 -29.72 -24.90
N GLY A 134 -3.16 -29.65 -26.04
CA GLY A 134 -4.18 -28.64 -26.30
C GLY A 134 -5.53 -29.08 -25.72
N LYS A 135 -6.16 -28.23 -24.91
CA LYS A 135 -7.50 -28.45 -24.35
C LYS A 135 -8.56 -27.80 -25.24
N ALA A 136 -9.81 -28.24 -25.09
CA ALA A 136 -10.96 -27.68 -25.82
C ALA A 136 -11.24 -26.20 -25.48
N ASP A 137 -10.75 -25.72 -24.33
CA ASP A 137 -10.81 -24.32 -23.90
C ASP A 137 -9.73 -23.43 -24.56
N GLY A 138 -8.90 -23.98 -25.45
CA GLY A 138 -7.81 -23.28 -26.13
C GLY A 138 -6.48 -23.27 -25.37
N THR A 139 -6.44 -23.78 -24.13
CA THR A 139 -5.24 -23.79 -23.30
C THR A 139 -4.27 -24.89 -23.71
N TRP A 140 -2.98 -24.56 -23.76
CA TRP A 140 -1.91 -25.54 -23.93
C TRP A 140 -1.24 -25.83 -22.58
N THR A 141 -0.96 -27.10 -22.30
CA THR A 141 -0.28 -27.51 -21.06
C THR A 141 0.92 -28.42 -21.34
N ILE A 142 1.98 -28.28 -20.55
CA ILE A 142 3.12 -29.21 -20.46
C ILE A 142 3.16 -29.85 -19.08
N SER A 143 3.06 -31.17 -18.97
CA SER A 143 3.03 -31.87 -17.67
C SER A 143 1.95 -31.32 -16.71
N ASN A 144 0.79 -30.90 -17.25
CA ASN A 144 -0.29 -30.17 -16.56
C ASN A 144 -0.04 -28.69 -16.24
N ASN A 145 1.16 -28.14 -16.43
CA ASN A 145 1.41 -26.71 -16.27
C ASN A 145 0.96 -25.95 -17.51
N VAL A 146 0.24 -24.85 -17.35
CA VAL A 146 -0.19 -24.00 -18.47
C VAL A 146 1.03 -23.38 -19.14
N ILE A 147 1.07 -23.43 -20.46
CA ILE A 147 2.11 -22.80 -21.27
C ILE A 147 1.64 -21.40 -21.63
N TRP A 148 2.51 -20.41 -21.44
CA TRP A 148 2.23 -19.05 -21.90
C TRP A 148 2.25 -18.95 -23.43
N HIS A 149 1.30 -18.21 -23.99
CA HIS A 149 1.20 -17.84 -25.39
C HIS A 149 0.41 -16.53 -25.51
N ALA A 150 0.52 -15.80 -26.63
CA ALA A 150 -0.18 -14.51 -26.79
C ALA A 150 -1.71 -14.57 -26.55
N GLY A 151 -2.36 -15.70 -26.86
CA GLY A 151 -3.79 -15.90 -26.59
C GLY A 151 -4.20 -16.08 -25.11
N ASN A 152 -3.24 -16.27 -24.19
CA ASN A 152 -3.47 -16.35 -22.74
C ASN A 152 -2.57 -15.36 -21.98
N ASP A 153 -2.07 -14.34 -22.69
CA ASP A 153 -1.30 -13.23 -22.16
C ASP A 153 -2.23 -12.11 -21.71
N GLY A 154 -2.66 -12.16 -20.45
CA GLY A 154 -3.51 -11.14 -19.86
C GLY A 154 -4.31 -11.59 -18.65
N ALA A 155 -4.93 -10.61 -17.99
CA ALA A 155 -5.56 -10.74 -16.69
C ALA A 155 -6.51 -11.95 -16.59
N GLY A 156 -6.30 -12.77 -15.57
CA GLY A 156 -7.15 -13.93 -15.28
C GLY A 156 -6.69 -15.23 -15.97
N SER A 157 -5.51 -15.23 -16.59
CA SER A 157 -4.86 -16.43 -17.13
C SER A 157 -4.48 -17.43 -16.03
N GLY A 158 -4.28 -16.95 -14.80
CA GLY A 158 -3.77 -17.74 -13.67
C GLY A 158 -2.26 -18.05 -13.78
N LEU A 159 -1.58 -17.49 -14.78
CA LEU A 159 -0.12 -17.48 -14.88
C LEU A 159 0.44 -16.31 -14.08
N ASP A 160 1.68 -16.44 -13.60
CA ASP A 160 2.38 -15.35 -12.92
C ASP A 160 2.61 -14.12 -13.82
N ALA A 161 2.34 -14.21 -15.13
CA ALA A 161 2.29 -13.07 -16.04
C ALA A 161 1.28 -11.99 -15.61
N ASP A 162 0.27 -12.36 -14.82
CA ASP A 162 -0.72 -11.45 -14.23
C ASP A 162 -0.23 -10.75 -12.96
N LYS A 163 0.92 -11.18 -12.41
CA LYS A 163 1.49 -10.69 -11.17
C LYS A 163 2.79 -9.94 -11.43
N LEU A 164 3.06 -8.94 -10.61
CA LEU A 164 4.37 -8.29 -10.55
C LEU A 164 5.07 -8.76 -9.27
N ASP A 165 6.18 -9.49 -9.44
CA ASP A 165 6.95 -10.08 -8.33
C ASP A 165 6.09 -10.89 -7.33
N GLY A 166 5.09 -11.61 -7.85
CA GLY A 166 4.17 -12.43 -7.07
C GLY A 166 3.04 -11.65 -6.37
N LEU A 167 2.95 -10.34 -6.58
CA LEU A 167 1.86 -9.50 -6.11
C LEU A 167 0.85 -9.22 -7.23
N GLU A 168 -0.42 -9.20 -6.87
CA GLU A 168 -1.50 -8.80 -7.76
C GLU A 168 -1.42 -7.30 -8.03
N SER A 169 -1.80 -6.89 -9.25
CA SER A 169 -1.81 -5.46 -9.65
C SER A 169 -2.64 -4.56 -8.73
N THR A 170 -3.62 -5.12 -8.02
CA THR A 170 -4.49 -4.43 -7.05
C THR A 170 -3.81 -4.07 -5.73
N GLN A 171 -2.57 -4.53 -5.51
CA GLN A 171 -1.80 -4.26 -4.28
C GLN A 171 -0.92 -3.00 -4.39
N PHE A 172 -0.85 -2.38 -5.56
CA PHE A 172 -0.02 -1.22 -5.83
C PHE A 172 -0.85 0.07 -5.86
N LEU A 173 -0.31 1.13 -5.25
CA LEU A 173 -0.89 2.47 -5.38
C LEU A 173 -0.54 3.08 -6.74
N ARG A 174 -1.55 3.57 -7.45
CA ARG A 174 -1.44 4.18 -8.77
C ARG A 174 -1.34 5.70 -8.70
N ALA A 175 -0.65 6.28 -9.68
CA ALA A 175 -0.40 7.72 -9.74
C ALA A 175 -1.39 8.49 -10.61
N ASP A 176 -2.20 7.80 -11.42
CA ASP A 176 -3.05 8.37 -12.47
C ASP A 176 -4.56 8.39 -12.13
N VAL A 177 -4.95 7.77 -11.03
CA VAL A 177 -6.35 7.62 -10.60
C VAL A 177 -6.48 7.65 -9.07
N ASN A 178 -7.70 7.80 -8.58
CA ASN A 178 -7.97 7.69 -7.15
C ASN A 178 -7.66 6.27 -6.64
N ASP A 179 -6.98 6.18 -5.51
CA ASP A 179 -6.57 4.91 -4.91
C ASP A 179 -7.01 4.81 -3.44
N THR A 180 -6.99 3.58 -2.90
CA THR A 180 -7.33 3.27 -1.51
C THR A 180 -6.30 2.31 -0.91
N CYS A 181 -5.62 2.73 0.15
CA CYS A 181 -4.82 1.85 0.99
C CYS A 181 -5.51 1.58 2.33
N SER A 182 -5.59 0.30 2.72
CA SER A 182 -6.06 -0.09 4.05
C SER A 182 -4.94 -0.18 5.09
N GLY A 183 -3.69 -0.31 4.63
CA GLY A 183 -2.50 -0.36 5.48
C GLY A 183 -1.84 1.02 5.68
N VAL A 184 -0.84 1.07 6.56
CA VAL A 184 0.02 2.25 6.76
C VAL A 184 0.96 2.39 5.57
N VAL A 185 1.06 3.61 5.00
CA VAL A 185 2.05 3.96 3.99
C VAL A 185 3.24 4.64 4.67
N THR A 186 4.38 3.96 4.72
CA THR A 186 5.60 4.47 5.35
C THR A 186 6.57 5.00 4.30
N PHE A 187 7.00 6.25 4.44
CA PHE A 187 8.05 6.85 3.61
C PHE A 187 9.35 6.95 4.43
N THR A 188 10.42 6.31 3.97
CA THR A 188 11.71 6.23 4.69
C THR A 188 12.75 7.27 4.24
N ALA A 189 12.35 8.23 3.40
CA ALA A 189 13.24 9.23 2.84
C ALA A 189 13.76 10.20 3.93
N SER A 190 15.08 10.41 3.98
CA SER A 190 15.72 11.35 4.91
C SER A 190 15.45 12.82 4.60
N ASN A 191 15.07 13.13 3.35
CA ASN A 191 14.79 14.51 2.90
C ASN A 191 13.34 14.94 3.14
N GLY A 192 12.55 14.12 3.86
CA GLY A 192 11.14 14.37 4.14
C GLY A 192 10.18 13.95 3.02
N VAL A 193 8.88 14.13 3.27
CA VAL A 193 7.80 13.83 2.32
C VAL A 193 7.14 15.13 1.90
N THR A 194 7.06 15.38 0.58
CA THR A 194 6.30 16.52 0.04
C THR A 194 4.97 16.03 -0.51
N LEU A 195 3.88 16.51 0.08
CA LEU A 195 2.52 16.32 -0.42
C LEU A 195 2.03 17.64 -1.00
N GLN A 196 2.02 17.76 -2.33
CA GLN A 196 1.63 18.98 -3.04
C GLN A 196 0.40 18.73 -3.89
N HIS A 197 -0.55 19.67 -3.86
CA HIS A 197 -1.68 19.70 -4.78
C HIS A 197 -1.62 20.99 -5.60
N ALA A 198 -1.75 20.87 -6.93
CA ALA A 198 -1.47 21.96 -7.85
C ALA A 198 -2.54 23.07 -7.87
N SER A 199 -3.81 22.73 -7.61
CA SER A 199 -4.93 23.67 -7.85
C SER A 199 -6.07 23.58 -6.83
N GLY A 200 -5.77 23.30 -5.56
CA GLY A 200 -6.78 23.27 -4.49
C GLY A 200 -6.20 22.91 -3.13
N PRO A 201 -7.04 22.74 -2.10
CA PRO A 201 -6.55 22.43 -0.75
C PRO A 201 -6.01 21.00 -0.66
N LEU A 202 -4.92 20.83 0.09
CA LEU A 202 -4.54 19.52 0.60
C LEU A 202 -5.55 19.13 1.69
N ARG A 203 -6.34 18.09 1.43
CA ARG A 203 -7.41 17.67 2.34
C ARG A 203 -6.97 16.46 3.16
N PHE A 204 -6.89 16.64 4.47
CA PHE A 204 -6.78 15.53 5.42
C PHE A 204 -8.19 15.10 5.83
N THR A 205 -8.63 13.93 5.37
CA THR A 205 -9.88 13.28 5.79
C THR A 205 -9.55 12.10 6.68
N GLY A 206 -10.24 11.92 7.81
CA GLY A 206 -9.97 10.75 8.65
C GLY A 206 -10.17 10.90 10.15
N PHE A 207 -10.69 12.04 10.65
CA PHE A 207 -11.26 12.03 11.99
C PHE A 207 -12.39 10.98 11.96
N GLY A 208 -12.18 9.78 12.53
CA GLY A 208 -13.09 8.63 12.43
C GLY A 208 -14.56 9.00 12.68
N ALA A 209 -15.51 8.16 12.24
CA ALA A 209 -16.94 8.49 12.32
C ALA A 209 -17.44 8.81 13.75
N GLY A 210 -16.70 8.46 14.80
CA GLY A 210 -16.98 8.80 16.20
C GLY A 210 -16.19 9.99 16.75
N THR A 211 -16.66 10.51 17.89
CA THR A 211 -15.92 11.46 18.73
C THR A 211 -14.53 10.91 19.07
N GLY A 212 -13.50 11.77 19.01
CA GLY A 212 -12.11 11.39 19.27
C GLY A 212 -11.28 11.02 18.03
N GLY A 213 -11.88 11.02 16.84
CA GLY A 213 -11.12 10.94 15.59
C GLY A 213 -10.08 12.06 15.49
N THR A 214 -8.83 11.70 15.24
CA THR A 214 -7.69 12.63 15.31
C THR A 214 -6.83 12.54 14.07
N VAL A 215 -6.24 13.67 13.67
CA VAL A 215 -5.17 13.75 12.67
C VAL A 215 -3.95 14.32 13.36
N TRP A 216 -2.81 13.65 13.22
CA TRP A 216 -1.57 13.99 13.90
C TRP A 216 -0.47 14.38 12.91
N ILE A 217 0.43 15.24 13.37
CA ILE A 217 1.79 15.40 12.87
C ILE A 217 2.69 14.95 14.01
N HIS A 218 3.32 13.79 13.82
CA HIS A 218 4.20 13.19 14.82
C HIS A 218 5.65 13.70 14.70
N GLY A 219 6.32 13.83 15.83
CA GLY A 219 7.77 13.97 15.94
C GLY A 219 8.48 12.61 15.87
N GLN A 220 9.79 12.62 16.07
CA GLN A 220 10.60 11.40 16.07
C GLN A 220 10.32 10.54 17.31
N ASP A 221 10.23 9.21 17.13
CA ASP A 221 9.93 8.24 18.19
C ASP A 221 10.76 8.45 19.46
N GLY A 222 10.08 8.54 20.62
CA GLY A 222 10.70 8.54 21.95
C GLY A 222 10.86 9.92 22.61
N ALA A 223 10.24 10.98 22.06
CA ALA A 223 10.38 12.35 22.53
C ALA A 223 9.06 13.00 23.02
N GLY A 224 7.94 12.27 23.01
CA GLY A 224 6.62 12.84 23.29
C GLY A 224 5.98 13.23 21.97
N ASP A 225 5.47 12.21 21.29
CA ASP A 225 5.64 12.09 19.84
C ASP A 225 4.64 12.89 19.00
N ASP A 226 3.76 13.70 19.60
CA ASP A 226 2.80 14.55 18.87
C ASP A 226 3.27 16.00 18.87
N ILE A 227 3.43 16.62 17.71
CA ILE A 227 3.80 18.05 17.59
C ILE A 227 2.53 18.90 17.42
N PHE A 228 1.63 18.46 16.54
CA PHE A 228 0.39 19.14 16.20
C PHE A 228 -0.68 18.09 15.94
N TRP A 229 -1.87 18.27 16.50
CA TRP A 229 -2.98 17.38 16.21
C TRP A 229 -4.33 18.09 16.27
N MET A 230 -5.27 17.58 15.47
CA MET A 230 -6.63 18.07 15.41
C MET A 230 -7.59 16.97 15.85
N VAL A 231 -8.44 17.24 16.84
CA VAL A 231 -9.40 16.28 17.39
C VAL A 231 -10.81 16.68 17.01
N ARG A 232 -11.62 15.74 16.51
CA ARG A 232 -13.07 15.94 16.37
C ARG A 232 -13.78 15.68 17.70
N ASN A 233 -14.35 16.72 18.30
CA ASN A 233 -15.15 16.60 19.52
C ASN A 233 -16.63 16.31 19.23
N ALA A 234 -17.17 16.89 18.16
CA ALA A 234 -18.55 16.70 17.70
C ALA A 234 -18.66 17.04 16.19
N PRO A 235 -19.80 16.81 15.53
CA PRO A 235 -20.03 17.32 14.17
C PRO A 235 -19.73 18.82 14.10
N SER A 236 -18.82 19.22 13.21
CA SER A 236 -18.37 20.61 13.03
C SER A 236 -17.66 21.26 14.24
N ASN A 237 -17.32 20.50 15.29
CA ASN A 237 -16.54 20.99 16.42
C ASN A 237 -15.20 20.26 16.50
N TYR A 238 -14.11 21.01 16.32
CA TYR A 238 -12.75 20.51 16.30
C TYR A 238 -11.87 21.32 17.24
N THR A 239 -11.00 20.64 18.00
CA THR A 239 -9.90 21.29 18.71
C THR A 239 -8.63 21.16 17.88
N VAL A 240 -7.87 22.25 17.80
CA VAL A 240 -6.52 22.27 17.24
C VAL A 240 -5.54 22.39 18.40
N ASN A 241 -4.62 21.44 18.52
CA ASN A 241 -3.68 21.36 19.63
C ASN A 241 -2.24 21.38 19.12
N PHE A 242 -1.36 21.91 19.96
CA PHE A 242 0.09 21.94 19.78
C PHE A 242 0.73 21.38 21.05
N ASN A 243 1.84 20.67 20.89
CA ASN A 243 2.64 20.27 22.03
C ASN A 243 3.59 21.42 22.39
N GLY A 244 3.33 22.07 23.53
CA GLY A 244 4.01 23.29 23.96
C GLY A 244 3.33 24.58 23.50
N ALA A 245 4.02 25.70 23.68
CA ALA A 245 3.52 27.03 23.33
C ALA A 245 3.64 27.30 21.83
N LEU A 246 2.56 27.73 21.19
CA LEU A 246 2.59 28.21 19.80
C LEU A 246 3.37 29.52 19.72
N GLN A 247 4.33 29.62 18.80
CA GLN A 247 5.10 30.84 18.55
C GLN A 247 4.89 31.35 17.12
N VAL A 248 4.75 32.66 16.96
CA VAL A 248 4.70 33.35 15.66
C VAL A 248 5.87 34.32 15.59
N SER A 249 6.76 34.13 14.62
CA SER A 249 8.00 34.93 14.47
C SER A 249 8.86 34.95 15.74
N GLY A 250 8.86 33.85 16.51
CA GLY A 250 9.60 33.71 17.76
C GLY A 250 8.90 34.21 19.02
N SER A 251 7.75 34.89 18.90
CA SER A 251 6.96 35.36 20.04
C SER A 251 5.86 34.34 20.38
N THR A 252 5.71 34.02 21.67
CA THR A 252 4.60 33.19 22.16
C THR A 252 3.26 33.82 21.84
N VAL A 253 2.32 33.05 21.30
CA VAL A 253 0.95 33.47 21.00
C VAL A 253 0.15 33.52 22.30
N TRP A 254 -0.57 34.63 22.51
CA TRP A 254 -1.50 34.76 23.63
C TRP A 254 -2.77 33.93 23.41
N HIS A 255 -3.22 33.26 24.46
CA HIS A 255 -4.51 32.57 24.57
C HIS A 255 -4.98 32.61 26.03
N ALA A 256 -6.28 32.38 26.29
CA ALA A 256 -6.82 32.47 27.65
C ALA A 256 -6.15 31.54 28.69
N GLY A 257 -5.47 30.48 28.24
CA GLY A 257 -4.73 29.55 29.12
C GLY A 257 -3.36 30.06 29.56
N ASN A 258 -2.82 31.09 28.90
CA ASN A 258 -1.60 31.79 29.30
C ASN A 258 -1.89 33.28 29.60
N ASP A 259 -3.15 33.59 29.93
CA ASP A 259 -3.60 34.92 30.36
C ASP A 259 -3.51 35.02 31.88
N GLY A 260 -2.37 35.51 32.39
CA GLY A 260 -2.19 35.76 33.81
C GLY A 260 -0.74 35.78 34.29
N PRO A 261 -0.53 36.21 35.56
CA PRO A 261 0.78 36.59 36.07
C PRO A 261 1.85 35.51 35.89
N GLY A 262 2.98 35.88 35.28
CA GLY A 262 4.12 34.99 35.07
C GLY A 262 4.12 34.29 33.70
N SER A 263 3.21 34.67 32.80
CA SER A 263 3.21 34.21 31.40
C SER A 263 4.41 34.73 30.61
N GLY A 264 5.01 35.85 31.07
CA GLY A 264 6.07 36.56 30.34
C GLY A 264 5.55 37.33 29.13
N LEU A 265 4.24 37.33 28.88
CA LEU A 265 3.56 38.19 27.92
C LEU A 265 3.25 39.54 28.57
N ASP A 266 3.25 40.61 27.78
CA ASP A 266 2.83 41.93 28.26
C ASP A 266 1.35 41.99 28.69
N ALA A 267 0.59 40.90 28.57
CA ALA A 267 -0.71 40.74 29.24
C ALA A 267 -0.59 40.90 30.78
N ASP A 268 0.60 40.64 31.33
CA ASP A 268 0.89 40.80 32.76
C ASP A 268 1.26 42.26 33.14
N LYS A 269 1.37 43.15 32.14
CA LYS A 269 1.78 44.54 32.34
C LYS A 269 0.69 45.50 31.88
N LEU A 270 0.43 46.52 32.69
CA LEU A 270 -0.38 47.66 32.28
C LEU A 270 0.55 48.77 31.81
N ASP A 271 0.48 49.14 30.53
CA ASP A 271 1.34 50.16 29.91
C ASP A 271 2.86 49.89 30.09
N GLY A 272 3.24 48.60 30.10
CA GLY A 272 4.63 48.17 30.30
C GLY A 272 5.13 48.20 31.75
N LEU A 273 4.25 48.52 32.70
CA LEU A 273 4.52 48.44 34.14
C LEU A 273 3.86 47.21 34.75
N ASP A 274 4.57 46.56 35.67
CA ASP A 274 4.03 45.46 36.47
C ASP A 274 2.93 45.97 37.41
N SER A 275 1.90 45.16 37.65
CA SER A 275 0.79 45.52 38.53
C SER A 275 1.23 45.95 39.95
N SER A 276 2.36 45.45 40.45
CA SER A 276 2.96 45.83 41.74
C SER A 276 3.48 47.27 41.79
N GLN A 277 3.58 47.94 40.64
CA GLN A 277 4.05 49.34 40.55
C GLN A 277 2.91 50.35 40.75
N PHE A 278 1.65 49.91 40.80
CA PHE A 278 0.49 50.77 40.96
C PHE A 278 0.02 50.76 42.42
N LEU A 279 -0.37 51.95 42.91
CA LEU A 279 -1.14 52.07 44.15
C LEU A 279 -2.61 51.78 43.84
N ARG A 280 -3.26 50.97 44.66
CA ARG A 280 -4.65 50.56 44.51
C ARG A 280 -5.58 51.48 45.29
N SER A 281 -6.77 51.72 44.77
CA SER A 281 -7.74 52.61 45.40
C SER A 281 -8.61 51.93 46.46
N ASP A 282 -8.60 50.59 46.53
CA ASP A 282 -9.57 49.76 47.27
C ASP A 282 -8.99 49.00 48.46
N VAL A 283 -7.69 49.12 48.72
CA VAL A 283 -6.97 48.41 49.79
C VAL A 283 -5.85 49.29 50.38
N ASP A 284 -5.28 48.86 51.50
CA ASP A 284 -4.07 49.47 52.04
C ASP A 284 -2.86 49.13 51.15
N ASP A 285 -2.10 50.15 50.75
CA ASP A 285 -0.86 50.00 49.98
C ASP A 285 0.38 50.29 50.81
N THR A 286 1.52 49.73 50.40
CA THR A 286 2.85 50.11 50.89
C THR A 286 3.76 50.36 49.70
N PHE A 287 4.47 51.48 49.69
CA PHE A 287 5.44 51.81 48.65
C PHE A 287 6.77 52.23 49.28
N THR A 288 7.83 52.10 48.50
CA THR A 288 9.15 52.61 48.83
C THR A 288 9.47 53.80 47.91
N GLY A 289 10.15 54.82 48.43
CA GLY A 289 10.44 56.06 47.70
C GLY A 289 9.47 57.21 48.00
N ILE A 290 9.53 58.27 47.19
CA ILE A 290 8.75 59.51 47.40
C ILE A 290 7.50 59.47 46.54
N LEU A 291 6.31 59.45 47.16
CA LEU A 291 5.06 59.70 46.44
C LEU A 291 4.95 61.20 46.13
N THR A 292 5.18 61.56 44.86
CA THR A 292 5.10 62.95 44.41
C THR A 292 3.79 63.21 43.67
N ILE A 293 2.91 64.02 44.25
CA ILE A 293 1.67 64.48 43.58
C ILE A 293 2.02 65.74 42.75
N LYS A 294 2.34 65.57 41.47
CA LYS A 294 2.56 66.69 40.54
C LYS A 294 1.26 67.02 39.81
N LYS A 295 0.82 68.29 39.83
CA LYS A 295 -0.30 68.75 38.97
C LYS A 295 -0.04 70.14 38.40
N GLY A 296 -0.51 70.38 37.17
CA GLY A 296 -0.39 71.64 36.43
C GLY A 296 -1.44 72.73 36.67
N ALA A 297 -2.52 72.50 37.45
CA ALA A 297 -3.55 73.53 37.69
C ALA A 297 -4.12 73.64 39.13
N VAL A 298 -4.40 72.52 39.83
CA VAL A 298 -4.88 72.52 41.24
C VAL A 298 -4.65 71.14 41.87
N GLY A 299 -3.52 70.93 42.54
CA GLY A 299 -3.19 69.66 43.20
C GLY A 299 -3.23 69.81 44.71
N TYR A 300 -4.22 69.19 45.35
CA TYR A 300 -4.26 69.03 46.80
C TYR A 300 -4.34 67.53 47.12
N LEU A 301 -3.67 67.09 48.17
CA LEU A 301 -3.93 65.78 48.77
C LEU A 301 -5.24 65.88 49.55
N THR A 302 -6.27 65.17 49.10
CA THR A 302 -7.56 65.10 49.79
C THR A 302 -7.63 63.81 50.60
N LEU A 303 -7.75 63.93 51.93
CA LEU A 303 -8.02 62.82 52.84
C LEU A 303 -9.49 62.88 53.24
N GLN A 304 -10.33 62.11 52.54
CA GLN A 304 -11.77 62.11 52.75
C GLN A 304 -12.19 60.81 53.46
N ALA A 305 -12.91 60.97 54.57
CA ALA A 305 -13.52 59.85 55.26
C ALA A 305 -14.73 59.31 54.49
N THR A 306 -14.79 57.99 54.29
CA THR A 306 -15.92 57.33 53.61
C THR A 306 -17.10 57.06 54.56
N ASN A 307 -16.85 57.05 55.87
CA ASN A 307 -17.86 56.87 56.91
C ASN A 307 -17.67 57.99 57.95
N GLY A 308 -18.74 58.72 58.29
CA GLY A 308 -18.74 59.92 59.14
C GLY A 308 -18.44 59.67 60.62
N THR A 309 -17.70 58.61 60.95
CA THR A 309 -17.29 58.24 62.31
C THR A 309 -15.79 58.28 62.51
N ARG A 310 -14.98 58.33 61.45
CA ARG A 310 -13.52 58.48 61.53
C ARG A 310 -13.02 59.36 60.40
N THR A 311 -12.23 60.35 60.77
CA THR A 311 -11.70 61.37 59.87
C THR A 311 -10.38 60.92 59.24
N GLY A 312 -10.04 61.44 58.06
CA GLY A 312 -8.76 61.15 57.40
C GLY A 312 -7.60 61.82 58.13
N TRP A 313 -6.60 61.06 58.57
CA TRP A 313 -5.43 61.55 59.33
C TRP A 313 -4.16 61.28 58.54
N ILE A 314 -3.18 62.17 58.64
CA ILE A 314 -1.78 61.88 58.33
C ILE A 314 -1.12 61.47 59.64
N ASN A 315 -0.64 60.24 59.72
CA ASN A 315 0.05 59.73 60.91
C ASN A 315 1.53 59.54 60.58
N TRP A 316 2.39 59.83 61.55
CA TRP A 316 3.78 59.44 61.54
C TRP A 316 4.01 58.38 62.61
N TYR A 317 4.81 57.36 62.29
CA TYR A 317 5.11 56.23 63.15
C TYR A 317 6.61 56.13 63.38
N TYR A 318 6.99 55.54 64.52
CA TYR A 318 8.34 55.05 64.75
C TYR A 318 8.57 53.71 64.01
N PRO A 319 9.83 53.28 63.83
CA PRO A 319 10.13 51.99 63.20
C PRO A 319 9.53 50.77 63.89
N ASP A 320 9.14 50.89 65.16
CA ASP A 320 8.46 49.84 65.94
C ASP A 320 6.94 49.81 65.75
N ASN A 321 6.42 50.60 64.80
CA ASN A 321 5.00 50.74 64.49
C ASN A 321 4.16 51.45 65.58
N SER A 322 4.79 52.08 66.57
CA SER A 322 4.09 52.99 67.50
C SER A 322 3.89 54.37 66.86
N ARG A 323 2.73 55.01 67.10
CA ARG A 323 2.43 56.32 66.50
C ARG A 323 3.22 57.41 67.22
N ALA A 324 3.92 58.24 66.45
CA ALA A 324 4.68 59.37 66.96
C ALA A 324 3.80 60.63 67.06
N CYS A 325 3.13 60.98 65.98
CA CYS A 325 2.25 62.14 65.90
C CYS A 325 1.23 62.00 64.76
N TYR A 326 0.24 62.90 64.72
CA TYR A 326 -0.69 62.99 63.60
C TYR A 326 -1.18 64.42 63.35
N ILE A 327 -1.63 64.64 62.10
CA ILE A 327 -2.42 65.80 61.70
C ILE A 327 -3.74 65.27 61.14
N GLY A 328 -4.86 65.73 61.70
CA GLY A 328 -6.17 65.26 61.28
C GLY A 328 -7.29 66.21 61.68
N TYR A 329 -8.43 66.06 61.01
CA TYR A 329 -9.67 66.71 61.43
C TYR A 329 -10.26 65.92 62.61
N ALA A 330 -10.65 66.55 63.72
CA ALA A 330 -11.26 65.82 64.84
C ALA A 330 -12.79 65.81 64.69
N ASP A 331 -13.39 64.63 64.57
CA ASP A 331 -14.84 64.50 64.57
C ASP A 331 -15.35 64.61 66.01
N GLN A 332 -15.69 65.84 66.39
CA GLN A 332 -16.92 66.18 67.11
C GLN A 332 -16.85 67.67 67.49
N MET A 333 -17.56 68.49 66.71
CA MET A 333 -18.04 69.83 67.03
C MET A 333 -17.18 71.06 66.72
N ALA A 334 -15.97 70.95 66.16
CA ALA A 334 -15.28 72.14 65.66
C ALA A 334 -14.42 71.81 64.44
N LYS A 335 -14.43 72.68 63.43
CA LYS A 335 -13.59 72.57 62.23
C LYS A 335 -12.12 72.85 62.57
N VAL A 336 -11.55 72.01 63.42
CA VAL A 336 -10.22 72.19 64.01
C VAL A 336 -9.31 71.14 63.40
N VAL A 337 -8.21 71.62 62.83
CA VAL A 337 -7.08 70.76 62.48
C VAL A 337 -6.32 70.53 63.79
N ASN A 338 -6.33 69.30 64.28
CA ASN A 338 -5.55 68.92 65.46
C ASN A 338 -4.14 68.53 65.03
N TRP A 339 -3.15 69.13 65.68
CA TRP A 339 -1.75 68.69 65.65
C TRP A 339 -1.44 68.07 67.00
N TRP A 340 -1.24 66.76 67.04
CA TRP A 340 -1.08 66.01 68.29
C TRP A 340 0.23 65.21 68.29
N PHE A 341 0.89 65.19 69.44
CA PHE A 341 2.13 64.45 69.68
C PHE A 341 1.88 63.47 70.83
N ASP A 342 2.15 62.19 70.59
CA ASP A 342 2.01 61.16 71.63
C ASP A 342 3.16 61.27 72.67
N SER A 343 4.25 61.98 72.33
CA SER A 343 5.28 62.48 73.25
C SER A 343 6.05 63.67 72.64
N GLY A 344 6.59 64.58 73.47
CA GLY A 344 7.38 65.74 73.02
C GLY A 344 6.60 67.07 72.92
N ASN A 345 7.26 68.13 72.44
CA ASN A 345 6.69 69.48 72.31
C ASN A 345 6.41 69.84 70.84
N LEU A 346 5.32 70.55 70.58
CA LEU A 346 5.09 71.20 69.28
C LEU A 346 6.09 72.34 69.10
N ARG A 347 7.01 72.18 68.15
CA ARG A 347 7.96 73.22 67.76
C ARG A 347 7.56 73.77 66.38
N ILE A 348 7.19 75.05 66.34
CA ILE A 348 6.90 75.79 65.10
C ILE A 348 8.09 76.71 64.85
N ASP A 349 9.03 76.27 64.02
CA ASP A 349 10.18 77.08 63.62
C ASP A 349 9.81 77.95 62.42
N GLY A 350 10.07 79.26 62.52
CA GLY A 350 10.04 80.14 61.36
C GLY A 350 11.29 79.96 60.50
N VAL A 351 11.13 79.92 59.17
CA VAL A 351 12.29 80.03 58.25
C VAL A 351 12.92 81.41 58.47
N SER A 352 14.24 81.47 58.59
CA SER A 352 15.01 82.67 58.96
C SER A 352 14.56 83.92 58.20
N GLY A 353 13.85 84.82 58.90
CA GLY A 353 13.28 86.06 58.34
C GLY A 353 11.79 86.20 58.64
N SER A 354 11.46 86.73 59.83
CA SER A 354 10.10 87.19 60.20
C SER A 354 8.97 86.16 60.03
N GLY A 355 9.08 85.00 60.68
CA GLY A 355 7.95 84.10 60.86
C GLY A 355 7.00 84.61 61.94
N HIS A 356 5.83 85.11 61.57
CA HIS A 356 4.73 85.38 62.51
C HIS A 356 3.80 84.16 62.58
N VAL A 357 3.44 83.70 63.79
CA VAL A 357 2.30 82.77 63.97
C VAL A 357 1.02 83.59 63.87
N GLY A 358 0.44 83.65 62.68
CA GLY A 358 -0.79 84.39 62.41
C GLY A 358 -2.03 83.56 62.76
N PHE A 359 -2.81 84.02 63.73
CA PHE A 359 -4.16 83.49 63.98
C PHE A 359 -5.16 84.32 63.17
N GLY A 360 -5.55 83.84 61.99
CA GLY A 360 -6.59 84.45 61.18
C GLY A 360 -7.98 84.07 61.69
N VAL A 361 -8.83 85.05 61.98
CA VAL A 361 -10.16 84.80 62.55
C VAL A 361 -11.23 85.31 61.59
N ALA A 362 -12.27 84.51 61.33
CA ALA A 362 -13.47 85.01 60.67
C ALA A 362 -14.14 86.06 61.58
N PRO A 363 -14.80 87.11 61.04
CA PRO A 363 -15.20 88.31 61.80
C PRO A 363 -16.12 88.12 63.02
N SER A 364 -16.59 86.91 63.31
CA SER A 364 -17.63 86.61 64.31
C SER A 364 -17.28 85.50 65.31
N THR A 365 -16.00 85.16 65.47
CA THR A 365 -15.57 84.08 66.38
C THR A 365 -14.57 84.56 67.43
N SER A 366 -14.85 84.31 68.71
CA SER A 366 -13.92 84.51 69.83
C SER A 366 -12.96 83.31 69.93
N TYR A 367 -11.65 83.56 70.14
CA TYR A 367 -10.69 82.50 70.40
C TYR A 367 -10.25 82.47 71.88
N ARG A 368 -9.82 81.31 72.36
CA ARG A 368 -9.11 81.12 73.62
C ARG A 368 -7.80 80.41 73.32
N ILE A 369 -6.68 80.99 73.71
CA ILE A 369 -5.40 80.27 73.80
C ILE A 369 -5.35 79.70 75.22
N SER A 370 -5.45 78.38 75.33
CA SER A 370 -5.33 77.67 76.60
C SER A 370 -4.03 76.89 76.58
N VAL A 371 -3.06 77.30 77.40
CA VAL A 371 -1.82 76.54 77.63
C VAL A 371 -2.05 75.73 78.91
N ALA A 372 -2.05 74.41 78.81
CA ALA A 372 -2.16 73.51 79.96
C ALA A 372 -0.81 72.83 80.21
N GLY A 373 -0.06 73.33 81.18
CA GLY A 373 1.28 72.85 81.55
C GLY A 373 2.12 73.98 82.17
N GLN A 374 3.09 73.65 83.04
CA GLN A 374 4.01 74.65 83.60
C GLN A 374 4.81 75.31 82.47
N ILE A 375 4.78 76.65 82.45
CA ILE A 375 5.55 77.51 81.55
C ILE A 375 7.04 77.39 81.87
#